data_AF-A0A9E6CXI0-F1
#
_entry.id   AF-A0A9E6CXI0-F1
#
_cell.length_a   1.000
_cell.length_b   1.000
_cell.length_c   1.000
_cell.angle_alpha   90.00
_cell.angle_beta   90.00
_cell.angle_gamma   90.00
#
_symmetry.space_group_name_H-M   'P 1'
#
loop_
_entity.id
_entity.type
_entity.pdbx_description
1 polymer ?
#
loop_
_entity_poly.entity_id
_entity_poly.type
_entity_poly.pdbx_seq_one_letter_code
_entity_poly.pdbx_strand_id
1 'polypeptide(L)'
;MKKPFKKLLLLLFSVSLSIFLGCSGDEEEPAAEVAIPTVSISAVNIEGVTVPNGGEIYIGNALTLSVSILAAGGINTIYISGDVESSTLNRNDLGLSAGTTDVSFDLELSLSGTSDLQEGIITFEVVDDLDQKGSASFSFVTIAIPSPTAMTQTAVMLYTPLGSLTSETFYSISENKTYSRKSVESTSDPVSPLIDFGYYYGATNKASLASPSGYPSAIYDLSSWGTINKTTLVATAITSAEYLEIVTVAAVETAIEGIDLSAAPQVATELIKGAVLAFESASGSKGFILVNEITGTDGADGTITLEIKLAEAGQ
;
A
#
# COMPACT_ATOMS: atom_id res chain seq x y z
N MET A 1 -22.20 -34.55 -14.53
CA MET A 1 -21.64 -35.37 -15.62
C MET A 1 -20.44 -36.15 -15.07
N LYS A 2 -20.52 -37.49 -15.04
CA LYS A 2 -19.42 -38.38 -14.65
C LYS A 2 -18.71 -38.86 -15.90
N LYS A 3 -17.39 -38.73 -15.98
CA LYS A 3 -16.49 -39.67 -16.70
C LYS A 3 -15.10 -39.68 -16.06
N PRO A 4 -14.70 -40.80 -15.42
CA PRO A 4 -13.32 -41.12 -15.07
C PRO A 4 -12.79 -42.25 -15.98
N PHE A 5 -11.66 -42.09 -16.65
CA PHE A 5 -10.95 -43.14 -17.42
C PHE A 5 -9.58 -42.54 -17.78
N LYS A 6 -8.40 -43.09 -17.47
CA LYS A 6 -7.90 -44.44 -17.74
C LYS A 6 -6.78 -44.83 -16.77
N LYS A 7 -6.85 -46.08 -16.31
CA LYS A 7 -5.71 -46.91 -15.91
C LYS A 7 -4.95 -47.37 -17.16
N LEU A 8 -3.61 -47.41 -17.11
CA LEU A 8 -2.72 -48.34 -17.83
C LEU A 8 -1.28 -47.95 -17.42
N LEU A 9 -0.27 -48.79 -17.17
CA LEU A 9 -0.08 -50.23 -17.05
C LEU A 9 1.45 -50.43 -17.00
N LEU A 10 1.95 -51.33 -16.14
CA LEU A 10 3.17 -52.16 -16.31
C LEU A 10 4.54 -51.42 -16.41
N LEU A 11 5.70 -51.97 -16.07
CA LEU A 11 6.17 -53.19 -15.39
C LEU A 11 7.71 -53.05 -15.35
N LEU A 12 8.35 -53.64 -14.34
CA LEU A 12 9.64 -54.34 -14.39
C LEU A 12 10.84 -53.70 -15.13
N PHE A 13 11.87 -53.36 -14.37
CA PHE A 13 13.22 -53.83 -14.67
C PHE A 13 14.01 -54.10 -13.37
N SER A 14 13.87 -55.32 -12.87
CA SER A 14 14.81 -55.94 -11.94
C SER A 14 15.95 -56.54 -12.76
N VAL A 15 17.14 -55.93 -12.71
CA VAL A 15 18.39 -56.60 -13.09
C VAL A 15 19.23 -56.71 -11.84
N SER A 16 19.14 -57.89 -11.23
CA SER A 16 20.16 -58.46 -10.39
C SER A 16 21.42 -58.71 -11.23
N LEU A 17 22.53 -58.08 -10.87
CA LEU A 17 23.86 -58.53 -11.27
C LEU A 17 24.66 -58.78 -10.00
N SER A 18 24.74 -60.06 -9.62
CA SER A 18 25.73 -60.59 -8.69
C SER A 18 26.87 -61.22 -9.50
N ILE A 19 28.00 -61.44 -8.83
CA ILE A 19 29.28 -62.05 -9.28
C ILE A 19 30.27 -60.96 -9.75
N PHE A 20 31.41 -60.68 -9.10
CA PHE A 20 32.47 -61.58 -8.62
C PHE A 20 33.09 -61.18 -7.27
N LEU A 21 33.37 -62.19 -6.44
CA LEU A 21 34.40 -62.19 -5.41
C LEU A 21 35.77 -62.42 -6.06
N GLY A 22 36.80 -61.68 -5.62
CA GLY A 22 38.19 -62.15 -5.65
C GLY A 22 39.23 -61.19 -6.21
N CYS A 23 39.67 -60.21 -5.39
CA CYS A 23 41.08 -59.84 -5.34
C CYS A 23 41.42 -59.35 -3.94
N SER A 24 42.42 -60.00 -3.35
CA SER A 24 42.99 -59.77 -2.03
C SER A 24 43.73 -58.44 -1.91
N GLY A 25 43.61 -57.81 -0.74
CA GLY A 25 44.60 -56.86 -0.21
C GLY A 25 44.07 -55.44 -0.08
N ASP A 26 44.13 -54.93 1.14
CA ASP A 26 43.69 -53.61 1.63
C ASP A 26 42.18 -53.38 1.65
N GLU A 27 41.57 -53.74 2.77
CA GLU A 27 40.46 -52.99 3.32
C GLU A 27 40.98 -51.58 3.64
N GLU A 28 40.99 -50.68 2.65
CA GLU A 28 40.92 -49.26 2.93
C GLU A 28 39.60 -49.05 3.69
N GLU A 29 39.71 -48.82 5.00
CA GLU A 29 38.60 -48.30 5.80
C GLU A 29 38.03 -47.11 5.00
N PRO A 30 36.75 -47.14 4.59
CA PRO A 30 36.21 -46.06 3.76
C PRO A 30 36.46 -44.77 4.51
N ALA A 31 37.24 -43.86 3.90
CA ALA A 31 37.55 -42.58 4.49
C ALA A 31 36.24 -41.97 4.99
N ALA A 32 36.16 -41.67 6.30
CA ALA A 32 34.95 -41.14 6.90
C ALA A 32 34.46 -39.98 6.04
N GLU A 33 33.21 -40.07 5.55
CA GLU A 33 32.62 -38.99 4.76
C GLU A 33 32.74 -37.70 5.58
N VAL A 34 33.47 -36.72 5.03
CA VAL A 34 33.65 -35.45 5.70
C VAL A 34 32.30 -34.74 5.69
N ALA A 35 31.73 -34.54 6.88
CA ALA A 35 30.38 -34.02 7.01
C ALA A 35 30.37 -32.53 6.65
N ILE A 36 29.73 -32.22 5.51
CA ILE A 36 29.54 -30.84 5.04
C ILE A 36 28.58 -30.06 5.96
N PRO A 37 28.75 -28.73 6.08
CA PRO A 37 27.79 -27.89 6.76
C PRO A 37 26.38 -28.01 6.19
N THR A 38 25.38 -27.92 7.06
CA THR A 38 23.96 -27.86 6.68
C THR A 38 23.34 -26.58 7.22
N VAL A 39 22.41 -26.01 6.47
CA VAL A 39 21.74 -24.76 6.79
C VAL A 39 20.23 -24.96 6.66
N SER A 40 19.48 -24.54 7.67
CA SER A 40 18.03 -24.48 7.67
C SER A 40 17.58 -23.04 7.82
N ILE A 41 16.60 -22.63 7.01
CA ILE A 41 16.11 -21.25 6.95
C ILE A 41 14.60 -21.28 7.11
N SER A 42 14.08 -20.48 8.04
CA SER A 42 12.67 -20.11 8.09
C SER A 42 12.55 -18.60 8.06
N ALA A 43 11.50 -18.09 7.43
CA ALA A 43 11.27 -16.66 7.30
C ALA A 43 10.00 -16.23 8.04
N VAL A 44 9.99 -14.98 8.46
CA VAL A 44 8.84 -14.30 9.06
C VAL A 44 8.68 -12.93 8.41
N ASN A 45 7.46 -12.57 8.03
CA ASN A 45 7.13 -11.28 7.43
C ASN A 45 5.72 -10.85 7.88
N ILE A 46 5.52 -9.54 8.11
CA ILE A 46 4.30 -8.94 8.68
C ILE A 46 3.87 -9.58 10.01
N GLU A 47 3.94 -8.82 11.10
CA GLU A 47 3.31 -9.18 12.39
C GLU A 47 3.65 -10.59 12.91
N GLY A 48 4.80 -11.16 12.55
CA GLY A 48 5.22 -12.47 13.03
C GLY A 48 4.73 -13.67 12.20
N VAL A 49 4.12 -13.47 11.04
CA VAL A 49 3.62 -14.57 10.19
C VAL A 49 4.78 -15.32 9.51
N THR A 50 4.85 -16.63 9.71
CA THR A 50 5.86 -17.50 9.07
C THR A 50 5.62 -17.60 7.57
N VAL A 51 6.69 -17.42 6.78
CA VAL A 51 6.70 -17.54 5.33
C VAL A 51 7.43 -18.85 4.95
N PRO A 52 6.77 -19.78 4.26
CA PRO A 52 7.43 -20.98 3.75
C PRO A 52 8.41 -20.63 2.62
N ASN A 53 9.36 -21.52 2.33
CA ASN A 53 10.22 -21.37 1.15
C ASN A 53 9.37 -21.35 -0.14
N GLY A 54 9.59 -20.34 -0.98
CA GLY A 54 8.78 -20.00 -2.16
C GLY A 54 7.49 -19.23 -1.82
N GLY A 55 7.31 -18.81 -0.57
CA GLY A 55 6.13 -18.09 -0.10
C GLY A 55 6.13 -16.60 -0.45
N GLU A 56 5.04 -15.95 -0.07
CA GLU A 56 4.79 -14.53 -0.36
C GLU A 56 5.39 -13.62 0.71
N ILE A 57 6.07 -12.56 0.28
CA ILE A 57 6.64 -11.51 1.13
C ILE A 57 6.04 -10.16 0.73
N TYR A 58 5.51 -9.44 1.71
CA TYR A 58 4.98 -8.10 1.47
C TYR A 58 6.10 -7.05 1.55
N ILE A 59 6.31 -6.39 0.41
CA ILE A 59 7.30 -5.33 0.25
C ILE A 59 7.00 -4.17 1.21
N GLY A 60 8.04 -3.57 1.79
CA GLY A 60 7.92 -2.43 2.71
C GLY A 60 7.89 -2.82 4.18
N ASN A 61 7.88 -4.13 4.49
CA ASN A 61 8.08 -4.66 5.83
C ASN A 61 9.48 -5.28 5.97
N ALA A 62 9.98 -5.34 7.20
CA ALA A 62 11.17 -6.11 7.51
C ALA A 62 10.95 -7.61 7.20
N LEU A 63 11.96 -8.25 6.62
CA LEU A 63 12.04 -9.70 6.50
C LEU A 63 12.97 -10.22 7.59
N THR A 64 12.47 -11.06 8.48
CA THR A 64 13.32 -11.73 9.48
C THR A 64 13.54 -13.17 9.07
N LEU A 65 14.79 -13.58 8.92
CA LEU A 65 15.19 -14.96 8.66
C LEU A 65 15.74 -15.58 9.93
N SER A 66 15.13 -16.67 10.40
CA SER A 66 15.73 -17.53 11.42
C SER A 66 16.57 -18.59 10.73
N VAL A 67 17.87 -18.56 10.99
CA VAL A 67 18.87 -19.43 10.36
C VAL A 67 19.47 -20.36 11.40
N SER A 68 19.44 -21.65 11.11
CA SER A 68 20.09 -22.69 11.92
C SER A 68 21.17 -23.41 11.10
N ILE A 69 22.36 -23.52 11.66
CA ILE A 69 23.52 -24.13 10.99
C ILE A 69 24.03 -25.29 11.84
N LEU A 70 24.41 -26.38 11.17
CA LEU A 70 25.15 -27.50 11.76
C LEU A 70 26.38 -27.79 10.89
N ALA A 71 27.58 -27.67 11.47
CA ALA A 71 28.86 -27.89 10.80
C ALA A 71 29.79 -28.70 11.72
N ALA A 72 30.04 -29.98 11.38
CA ALA A 72 30.83 -30.87 12.22
C ALA A 72 32.29 -30.40 12.41
N GLY A 73 32.86 -29.71 11.40
CA GLY A 73 34.20 -29.12 11.49
C GLY A 73 34.29 -27.88 12.38
N GLY A 74 33.16 -27.29 12.80
CA GLY A 74 33.11 -26.02 13.55
C GLY A 74 32.86 -24.82 12.63
N ILE A 75 31.92 -23.94 12.97
CA ILE A 75 31.49 -22.82 12.11
C ILE A 75 32.58 -21.74 12.03
N ASN A 76 32.91 -21.30 10.80
CA ASN A 76 33.91 -20.27 10.56
C ASN A 76 33.33 -19.01 9.91
N THR A 77 32.75 -19.14 8.70
CA THR A 77 32.27 -18.00 7.89
C THR A 77 30.93 -18.30 7.23
N ILE A 78 30.07 -17.28 7.12
CA ILE A 78 28.77 -17.33 6.46
C ILE A 78 28.74 -16.19 5.42
N TYR A 79 28.51 -16.53 4.16
CA TYR A 79 28.28 -15.59 3.07
C TYR A 79 26.80 -15.50 2.77
N ILE A 80 26.28 -14.28 2.71
CA ILE A 80 24.87 -13.98 2.43
C ILE A 80 24.83 -13.18 1.13
N SER A 81 24.02 -13.64 0.18
CA SER A 81 23.92 -13.06 -1.16
C SER A 81 22.54 -13.30 -1.78
N GLY A 82 22.31 -12.73 -2.97
CA GLY A 82 21.04 -12.82 -3.69
C GLY A 82 20.36 -11.45 -3.81
N ASP A 83 19.04 -11.41 -3.64
CA ASP A 83 18.21 -10.19 -3.72
C ASP A 83 18.24 -9.34 -2.43
N VAL A 84 19.39 -9.36 -1.75
CA VAL A 84 19.69 -8.59 -0.54
C VAL A 84 21.11 -8.04 -0.64
N GLU A 85 21.41 -7.01 0.15
CA GLU A 85 22.78 -6.52 0.26
C GLU A 85 23.71 -7.66 0.71
N SER A 86 24.75 -7.91 -0.09
CA SER A 86 25.66 -9.01 0.18
C SER A 86 26.47 -8.71 1.44
N SER A 87 26.54 -9.70 2.32
CA SER A 87 27.22 -9.56 3.61
C SER A 87 27.97 -10.83 3.97
N THR A 88 28.91 -10.70 4.91
CA THR A 88 29.70 -11.81 5.43
C THR A 88 29.69 -11.72 6.94
N LEU A 89 29.31 -12.82 7.58
CA LEU A 89 29.38 -12.99 9.03
C LEU A 89 30.46 -14.03 9.32
N ASN A 90 31.36 -13.70 10.23
CA ASN A 90 32.31 -14.65 10.79
C ASN A 90 31.85 -15.12 12.18
N ARG A 91 32.50 -16.16 12.70
CA ARG A 91 32.19 -16.71 14.03
C ARG A 91 32.17 -15.66 15.15
N ASN A 92 33.03 -14.63 15.09
CA ASN A 92 33.15 -13.61 16.12
C ASN A 92 31.98 -12.62 16.05
N ASP A 93 31.46 -12.33 14.85
CA ASP A 93 30.27 -11.49 14.67
C ASP A 93 29.04 -12.11 15.35
N LEU A 94 29.02 -13.45 15.46
CA LEU A 94 28.01 -14.24 16.16
C LEU A 94 28.38 -14.57 17.62
N GLY A 95 29.54 -14.11 18.11
CA GLY A 95 30.01 -14.41 19.48
C GLY A 95 30.37 -15.88 19.74
N LEU A 96 30.69 -16.65 18.70
CA LEU A 96 31.01 -18.08 18.79
C LEU A 96 32.50 -18.34 19.01
N SER A 97 32.81 -19.42 19.74
CA SER A 97 34.18 -19.93 19.88
C SER A 97 34.56 -20.88 18.75
N ALA A 98 35.86 -21.04 18.47
CA ALA A 98 36.34 -22.02 17.49
C ALA A 98 35.90 -23.45 17.86
N GLY A 99 35.53 -24.26 16.85
CA GLY A 99 34.98 -25.60 17.04
C GLY A 99 33.50 -25.66 17.46
N THR A 100 32.78 -24.53 17.52
CA THR A 100 31.32 -24.54 17.75
C THR A 100 30.62 -25.19 16.57
N THR A 101 29.89 -26.28 16.79
CA THR A 101 29.32 -27.11 15.73
C THR A 101 27.92 -26.70 15.28
N ASP A 102 27.21 -25.91 16.08
CA ASP A 102 25.83 -25.51 15.83
C ASP A 102 25.54 -24.08 16.30
N VAL A 103 24.68 -23.38 15.57
CA VAL A 103 24.18 -22.06 15.95
C VAL A 103 22.78 -21.83 15.39
N SER A 104 21.97 -21.04 16.09
CA SER A 104 20.74 -20.46 15.55
C SER A 104 20.70 -18.97 15.85
N PHE A 105 20.31 -18.17 14.87
CA PHE A 105 20.19 -16.72 15.01
C PHE A 105 19.12 -16.15 14.08
N ASP A 106 18.62 -14.97 14.42
CA ASP A 106 17.70 -14.21 13.57
C ASP A 106 18.48 -13.12 12.84
N LEU A 107 18.15 -12.93 11.57
CA LEU A 107 18.72 -11.91 10.70
C LEU A 107 17.58 -11.07 10.11
N GLU A 108 17.59 -9.78 10.42
CA GLU A 108 16.68 -8.82 9.79
C GLU A 108 17.31 -8.29 8.51
N LEU A 109 16.61 -8.45 7.38
CA LEU A 109 17.07 -8.05 6.07
C LEU A 109 16.12 -7.02 5.45
N SER A 110 16.72 -6.01 4.82
CA SER A 110 16.02 -5.11 3.91
C SER A 110 16.16 -5.62 2.48
N LEU A 111 15.04 -5.94 1.84
CA LEU A 111 15.02 -6.34 0.44
C LEU A 111 15.42 -5.15 -0.46
N SER A 112 16.41 -5.36 -1.32
CA SER A 112 16.95 -4.32 -2.19
C SER A 112 16.21 -4.33 -3.55
N GLY A 113 15.47 -3.27 -3.89
CA GLY A 113 14.96 -3.05 -5.27
C GLY A 113 13.49 -3.41 -5.54
N THR A 114 12.55 -2.96 -4.72
CA THR A 114 11.29 -3.69 -4.51
C THR A 114 10.01 -3.13 -5.13
N SER A 115 10.00 -2.29 -6.17
CA SER A 115 8.72 -2.07 -6.88
C SER A 115 8.38 -3.19 -7.88
N ASP A 116 9.39 -3.91 -8.41
CA ASP A 116 9.22 -4.71 -9.63
C ASP A 116 9.67 -6.18 -9.51
N LEU A 117 10.30 -6.58 -8.40
CA LEU A 117 10.64 -7.98 -8.18
C LEU A 117 9.33 -8.76 -8.01
N GLN A 118 9.18 -9.83 -8.80
CA GLN A 118 8.08 -10.79 -8.64
C GLN A 118 8.56 -12.07 -7.96
N GLU A 119 9.83 -12.43 -8.15
CA GLU A 119 10.49 -13.59 -7.53
C GLU A 119 11.86 -13.15 -7.02
N GLY A 120 12.29 -13.73 -5.90
CA GLY A 120 13.60 -13.46 -5.32
C GLY A 120 14.18 -14.66 -4.58
N ILE A 121 15.49 -14.60 -4.32
CA ILE A 121 16.26 -15.64 -3.65
C ILE A 121 17.33 -15.02 -2.73
N ILE A 122 17.46 -15.59 -1.53
CA ILE A 122 18.55 -15.31 -0.60
C ILE A 122 19.33 -16.60 -0.42
N THR A 123 20.64 -16.54 -0.57
CA THR A 123 21.53 -17.70 -0.47
C THR A 123 22.51 -17.53 0.68
N PHE A 124 22.62 -18.56 1.50
CA PHE A 124 23.60 -18.71 2.56
C PHE A 124 24.62 -19.76 2.15
N GLU A 125 25.89 -19.39 2.08
CA GLU A 125 27.03 -20.33 1.98
C GLU A 125 27.78 -20.32 3.31
N VAL A 126 27.96 -21.49 3.91
CA VAL A 126 28.67 -21.67 5.18
C VAL A 126 29.97 -22.42 4.93
N VAL A 127 31.05 -21.90 5.50
CA VAL A 127 32.37 -22.52 5.52
C VAL A 127 32.71 -22.89 6.97
N ASP A 128 33.16 -24.13 7.18
CA ASP A 128 33.62 -24.61 8.49
C ASP A 128 35.14 -24.39 8.70
N ASP A 129 35.66 -24.77 9.87
CA ASP A 129 37.09 -24.66 10.20
C ASP A 129 37.98 -25.64 9.43
N LEU A 130 37.40 -26.60 8.72
CA LEU A 130 38.08 -27.57 7.85
C LEU A 130 37.95 -27.20 6.36
N ASP A 131 37.52 -25.97 6.06
CA ASP A 131 37.28 -25.43 4.72
C ASP A 131 36.20 -26.20 3.92
N GLN A 132 35.32 -26.95 4.59
CA GLN A 132 34.17 -27.56 3.96
C GLN A 132 33.05 -26.55 3.77
N LYS A 133 32.29 -26.71 2.67
CA LYS A 133 31.24 -25.78 2.29
C LYS A 133 29.87 -26.45 2.23
N GLY A 134 28.88 -25.76 2.78
CA GLY A 134 27.47 -26.11 2.63
C GLY A 134 26.66 -24.88 2.24
N SER A 135 25.53 -25.05 1.58
CA SER A 135 24.66 -23.94 1.22
C SER A 135 23.18 -24.28 1.31
N ALA A 136 22.37 -23.25 1.56
CA ALA A 136 20.92 -23.30 1.40
C ALA A 136 20.42 -21.97 0.87
N SER A 137 19.28 -22.01 0.20
CA SER A 137 18.63 -20.82 -0.33
C SER A 137 17.17 -20.76 0.13
N PHE A 138 16.71 -19.53 0.33
CA PHE A 138 15.33 -19.18 0.59
C PHE A 138 14.80 -18.38 -0.58
N SER A 139 13.87 -18.97 -1.32
CA SER A 139 13.16 -18.33 -2.43
C SER A 139 11.87 -17.69 -1.92
N PHE A 140 11.40 -16.65 -2.60
CA PHE A 140 10.15 -15.97 -2.27
C PHE A 140 9.54 -15.28 -3.49
N VAL A 141 8.28 -14.91 -3.35
CA VAL A 141 7.53 -14.06 -4.27
C VAL A 141 7.21 -12.77 -3.55
N THR A 142 7.46 -11.62 -4.15
CA THR A 142 7.14 -10.33 -3.55
C THR A 142 5.75 -9.85 -3.96
N ILE A 143 5.01 -9.37 -2.97
CA ILE A 143 3.66 -8.83 -3.13
C ILE A 143 3.63 -7.41 -2.58
N ALA A 144 2.98 -6.50 -3.30
CA ALA A 144 2.73 -5.16 -2.77
C ALA A 144 1.77 -5.24 -1.58
N ILE A 145 2.02 -4.47 -0.52
CA ILE A 145 1.03 -4.32 0.55
C ILE A 145 -0.26 -3.78 -0.09
N PRO A 146 -1.41 -4.44 0.11
CA PRO A 146 -2.67 -3.93 -0.41
C PRO A 146 -2.92 -2.55 0.23
N SER A 147 -3.01 -1.52 -0.61
CA SER A 147 -3.33 -0.18 -0.14
C SER A 147 -4.72 -0.18 0.53
N PRO A 148 -4.89 0.50 1.68
CA PRO A 148 -6.18 0.55 2.35
C PRO A 148 -7.25 1.17 1.45
N THR A 149 -8.52 0.87 1.74
CA THR A 149 -9.64 1.49 1.06
C THR A 149 -9.67 2.99 1.35
N ALA A 150 -9.87 3.81 0.31
CA ALA A 150 -9.99 5.25 0.42
C ALA A 150 -11.26 5.63 1.20
N MET A 151 -11.16 6.61 2.10
CA MET A 151 -12.30 7.17 2.80
C MET A 151 -13.27 7.79 1.78
N THR A 152 -14.53 7.39 1.85
CA THR A 152 -15.61 7.88 0.97
C THR A 152 -16.71 8.53 1.79
N GLN A 153 -17.04 9.79 1.48
CA GLN A 153 -18.14 10.54 2.06
C GLN A 153 -19.27 10.57 1.03
N THR A 154 -20.39 9.92 1.35
CA THR A 154 -21.50 9.72 0.40
C THR A 154 -22.66 10.66 0.68
N ALA A 155 -23.42 11.00 -0.37
CA ALA A 155 -24.66 11.78 -0.29
C ALA A 155 -24.53 13.13 0.43
N VAL A 156 -23.39 13.82 0.23
CA VAL A 156 -23.19 15.19 0.74
C VAL A 156 -24.09 16.13 -0.04
N MET A 157 -25.16 16.61 0.59
CA MET A 157 -26.15 17.48 -0.05
C MET A 157 -25.99 18.93 0.41
N LEU A 158 -25.71 19.83 -0.53
CA LEU A 158 -25.61 21.27 -0.28
C LEU A 158 -26.75 22.01 -0.95
N TYR A 159 -27.15 23.12 -0.33
CA TYR A 159 -28.26 23.95 -0.77
C TYR A 159 -27.77 25.30 -1.27
N THR A 160 -28.48 25.84 -2.26
CA THR A 160 -28.26 27.21 -2.70
C THR A 160 -28.46 28.21 -1.55
N PRO A 161 -27.68 29.29 -1.54
CA PRO A 161 -27.73 30.30 -0.49
C PRO A 161 -29.09 30.99 -0.43
N LEU A 162 -29.64 31.13 0.78
CA LEU A 162 -30.88 31.87 1.04
C LEU A 162 -30.62 33.22 1.70
N GLY A 163 -31.46 34.22 1.44
CA GLY A 163 -31.37 35.52 2.13
C GLY A 163 -31.50 35.42 3.66
N SER A 164 -32.08 34.34 4.19
CA SER A 164 -32.18 34.05 5.62
C SER A 164 -30.87 33.56 6.26
N LEU A 165 -29.86 33.22 5.44
CA LEU A 165 -28.57 32.65 5.85
C LEU A 165 -28.63 31.25 6.48
N THR A 166 -29.78 30.58 6.42
CA THR A 166 -30.04 29.30 7.09
C THR A 166 -29.89 28.07 6.20
N SER A 167 -29.59 28.24 4.91
CA SER A 167 -29.35 27.12 3.99
C SER A 167 -28.02 26.45 4.32
N GLU A 168 -28.00 25.11 4.32
CA GLU A 168 -26.80 24.28 4.50
C GLU A 168 -25.94 24.35 3.23
N THR A 169 -25.26 25.47 3.06
CA THR A 169 -24.58 25.89 1.82
C THR A 169 -23.10 25.52 1.80
N PHE A 170 -22.48 25.41 2.97
CA PHE A 170 -21.04 25.18 3.13
C PHE A 170 -20.76 23.75 3.61
N TYR A 171 -19.56 23.26 3.35
CA TYR A 171 -19.13 21.92 3.71
C TYR A 171 -17.75 21.93 4.38
N SER A 172 -17.60 21.06 5.37
CA SER A 172 -16.34 20.70 6.00
C SER A 172 -16.00 19.25 5.67
N ILE A 173 -14.89 19.05 4.96
CA ILE A 173 -14.38 17.72 4.61
C ILE A 173 -13.90 17.00 5.86
N SER A 174 -13.16 17.68 6.73
CA SER A 174 -12.56 17.09 7.94
C SER A 174 -13.61 16.60 8.93
N GLU A 175 -14.75 17.30 9.03
CA GLU A 175 -15.84 16.89 9.91
C GLU A 175 -16.94 16.08 9.23
N ASN A 176 -16.92 16.00 7.89
CA ASN A 176 -18.00 15.42 7.08
C ASN A 176 -19.37 16.03 7.43
N LYS A 177 -19.45 17.36 7.44
CA LYS A 177 -20.65 18.12 7.86
C LYS A 177 -20.93 19.31 6.96
N THR A 178 -22.22 19.60 6.80
CA THR A 178 -22.68 20.83 6.18
C THR A 178 -22.87 21.93 7.22
N TYR A 179 -22.78 23.17 6.75
CA TYR A 179 -22.97 24.35 7.55
C TYR A 179 -23.77 25.41 6.80
N SER A 180 -24.69 26.06 7.51
CA SER A 180 -25.25 27.33 7.08
C SER A 180 -24.32 28.50 7.41
N ARG A 181 -24.43 29.60 6.65
CA ARG A 181 -23.69 30.83 6.99
C ARG A 181 -24.04 31.31 8.40
N LYS A 182 -25.32 31.27 8.76
CA LYS A 182 -25.79 31.65 10.10
C LYS A 182 -25.12 30.81 11.18
N SER A 183 -24.98 29.49 11.00
CA SER A 183 -24.28 28.66 11.98
C SER A 183 -22.79 28.98 12.07
N VAL A 184 -22.13 29.31 10.96
CA VAL A 184 -20.71 29.69 10.99
C VAL A 184 -20.48 30.99 11.78
N GLU A 185 -21.43 31.94 11.69
CA GLU A 185 -21.30 33.26 12.31
C GLU A 185 -21.88 33.37 13.74
N SER A 186 -22.67 32.39 14.20
CA SER A 186 -23.41 32.47 15.48
C SER A 186 -22.85 31.63 16.62
N THR A 187 -21.74 30.94 16.43
CA THR A 187 -21.09 30.09 17.44
C THR A 187 -20.01 30.84 18.22
N SER A 188 -19.77 30.40 19.46
CA SER A 188 -18.62 30.86 20.25
C SER A 188 -17.30 30.29 19.74
N ASP A 189 -17.34 29.09 19.15
CA ASP A 189 -16.18 28.44 18.56
C ASP A 189 -16.09 28.79 17.07
N PRO A 190 -14.90 29.11 16.54
CA PRO A 190 -14.76 29.50 15.15
C PRO A 190 -14.96 28.29 14.23
N VAL A 191 -16.08 28.28 13.50
CA VAL A 191 -16.37 27.24 12.49
C VAL A 191 -15.74 27.57 11.14
N SER A 192 -15.53 28.85 10.83
CA SER A 192 -14.96 29.28 9.54
C SER A 192 -13.63 28.59 9.13
N PRO A 193 -12.69 28.25 10.05
CA PRO A 193 -11.48 27.51 9.69
C PRO A 193 -11.73 26.08 9.20
N LEU A 194 -12.90 25.50 9.48
CA LEU A 194 -13.28 24.14 9.10
C LEU A 194 -13.95 24.06 7.72
N ILE A 195 -14.34 25.20 7.14
CA ILE A 195 -15.09 25.23 5.90
C ILE A 195 -14.16 25.12 4.70
N ASP A 196 -14.37 24.13 3.85
CA ASP A 196 -13.53 23.89 2.67
C ASP A 196 -14.12 24.49 1.41
N PHE A 197 -15.43 24.35 1.21
CA PHE A 197 -16.13 24.92 0.06
C PHE A 197 -17.63 25.12 0.34
N GLY A 198 -18.31 25.83 -0.54
CA GLY A 198 -19.75 25.97 -0.54
C GLY A 198 -20.34 25.92 -1.94
N TYR A 199 -21.62 25.60 -2.01
CA TYR A 199 -22.40 25.55 -3.23
C TYR A 199 -23.08 26.89 -3.53
N TYR A 200 -23.26 27.22 -4.79
CA TYR A 200 -24.18 28.27 -5.23
C TYR A 200 -24.69 28.00 -6.64
N TYR A 201 -25.79 28.64 -6.99
CA TYR A 201 -26.30 28.68 -8.35
C TYR A 201 -26.35 30.12 -8.86
N GLY A 202 -25.47 30.48 -9.80
CA GLY A 202 -25.39 31.83 -10.35
C GLY A 202 -26.12 31.98 -11.69
N ALA A 203 -26.50 33.22 -12.05
CA ALA A 203 -27.08 33.50 -13.36
C ALA A 203 -26.14 33.11 -14.52
N THR A 204 -24.84 33.41 -14.37
CA THR A 204 -23.78 33.07 -15.34
C THR A 204 -23.15 31.73 -15.00
N ASN A 205 -22.63 31.56 -13.78
CA ASN A 205 -21.83 30.39 -13.40
C ASN A 205 -22.67 29.11 -13.21
N LYS A 206 -24.00 29.21 -13.17
CA LYS A 206 -24.92 28.10 -12.88
C LYS A 206 -24.50 27.37 -11.59
N ALA A 207 -24.74 26.05 -11.50
CA ALA A 207 -24.32 25.22 -10.38
C ALA A 207 -22.79 25.26 -10.23
N SER A 208 -22.33 25.67 -9.05
CA SER A 208 -20.91 25.94 -8.82
C SER A 208 -20.50 25.59 -7.39
N LEU A 209 -19.27 25.10 -7.24
CA LEU A 209 -18.60 24.97 -5.95
C LEU A 209 -17.49 26.01 -5.85
N ALA A 210 -17.34 26.64 -4.70
CA ALA A 210 -16.26 27.60 -4.43
C ALA A 210 -15.70 27.42 -3.03
N SER A 211 -14.39 27.56 -2.88
CA SER A 211 -13.78 27.77 -1.57
C SER A 211 -14.28 29.07 -0.94
N PRO A 212 -14.16 29.26 0.39
CA PRO A 212 -14.46 30.54 1.02
C PRO A 212 -13.75 31.74 0.37
N SER A 213 -12.50 31.58 -0.06
CA SER A 213 -11.75 32.64 -0.76
C SER A 213 -12.22 32.92 -2.18
N GLY A 214 -12.77 31.92 -2.87
CA GLY A 214 -13.33 32.03 -4.21
C GLY A 214 -14.83 32.35 -4.24
N TYR A 215 -15.50 32.38 -3.08
CA TYR A 215 -16.94 32.51 -3.01
C TYR A 215 -17.41 33.91 -3.46
N PRO A 216 -18.39 34.03 -4.36
CA PRO A 216 -18.81 35.34 -4.86
C PRO A 216 -19.45 36.20 -3.77
N SER A 217 -18.84 37.36 -3.46
CA SER A 217 -19.35 38.30 -2.44
C SER A 217 -20.74 38.86 -2.75
N ALA A 218 -21.11 38.92 -4.04
CA ALA A 218 -22.44 39.30 -4.49
C ALA A 218 -23.53 38.28 -4.11
N ILE A 219 -23.16 37.03 -3.82
CA ILE A 219 -24.05 35.97 -3.37
C ILE A 219 -24.04 35.95 -1.84
N TYR A 220 -22.88 35.68 -1.25
CA TYR A 220 -22.62 35.87 0.18
C TYR A 220 -21.27 36.53 0.38
N ASP A 221 -21.26 37.67 1.07
CA ASP A 221 -20.04 38.30 1.55
C ASP A 221 -19.53 37.57 2.81
N LEU A 222 -18.40 36.87 2.67
CA LEU A 222 -17.77 36.10 3.74
C LEU A 222 -16.64 36.88 4.44
N SER A 223 -16.46 38.17 4.15
CA SER A 223 -15.36 38.97 4.72
C SER A 223 -15.35 39.09 6.24
N SER A 224 -16.48 38.79 6.90
CA SER A 224 -16.60 38.72 8.36
C SER A 224 -16.01 37.45 8.99
N TRP A 225 -15.71 36.42 8.20
CA TRP A 225 -15.21 35.15 8.71
C TRP A 225 -13.77 35.30 9.20
N GLY A 226 -13.46 34.68 10.35
CA GLY A 226 -12.12 34.74 10.95
C GLY A 226 -11.06 34.00 10.13
N THR A 227 -11.46 33.03 9.32
CA THR A 227 -10.57 32.31 8.40
C THR A 227 -11.26 32.13 7.06
N ILE A 228 -10.53 32.43 5.99
CA ILE A 228 -10.99 32.34 4.60
C ILE A 228 -10.13 31.27 3.91
N ASN A 229 -10.58 30.02 3.97
CA ASN A 229 -9.86 28.89 3.38
C ASN A 229 -9.77 28.98 1.86
N LYS A 230 -8.65 28.48 1.33
CA LYS A 230 -8.28 28.50 -0.08
C LYS A 230 -8.20 27.09 -0.66
N THR A 231 -9.31 26.35 -0.60
CA THR A 231 -9.41 25.04 -1.25
C THR A 231 -9.29 25.18 -2.76
N THR A 232 -8.43 24.37 -3.36
CA THR A 232 -8.32 24.26 -4.82
C THR A 232 -9.34 23.23 -5.31
N LEU A 233 -10.03 23.54 -6.40
CA LEU A 233 -11.10 22.77 -7.04
C LEU A 233 -10.84 22.73 -8.55
N VAL A 234 -10.29 21.64 -9.07
CA VAL A 234 -9.92 21.47 -10.48
C VAL A 234 -10.90 20.54 -11.19
N ALA A 235 -11.48 20.98 -12.29
CA ALA A 235 -12.26 20.10 -13.16
C ALA A 235 -11.34 19.07 -13.82
N THR A 236 -11.75 17.80 -13.83
CA THR A 236 -10.95 16.70 -14.37
C THR A 236 -11.56 16.13 -15.64
N ALA A 237 -10.77 15.36 -16.38
CA ALA A 237 -11.27 14.52 -17.46
C ALA A 237 -11.78 13.15 -16.98
N ILE A 238 -11.69 12.86 -15.67
CA ILE A 238 -12.11 11.60 -15.08
C ILE A 238 -13.63 11.48 -15.22
N THR A 239 -14.07 10.39 -15.83
CA THR A 239 -15.48 10.04 -15.97
C THR A 239 -16.03 9.48 -14.66
N SER A 240 -17.35 9.50 -14.50
CA SER A 240 -17.98 8.87 -13.32
C SER A 240 -17.69 7.37 -13.23
N ALA A 241 -17.45 6.69 -14.37
CA ALA A 241 -17.09 5.27 -14.38
C ALA A 241 -15.67 5.05 -13.82
N GLU A 242 -14.68 5.81 -14.31
CA GLU A 242 -13.31 5.76 -13.80
C GLU A 242 -13.24 6.16 -12.32
N TYR A 243 -14.03 7.16 -11.90
CA TYR A 243 -14.13 7.54 -10.49
C TYR A 243 -14.56 6.36 -9.61
N LEU A 244 -15.49 5.51 -10.05
CA LEU A 244 -15.95 4.35 -9.29
C LEU A 244 -14.86 3.27 -9.15
N GLU A 245 -13.92 3.20 -10.09
CA GLU A 245 -12.78 2.27 -10.05
C GLU A 245 -11.66 2.72 -9.10
N ILE A 246 -11.62 3.99 -8.72
CA ILE A 246 -10.67 4.52 -7.71
C ILE A 246 -11.15 4.11 -6.31
N VAL A 247 -10.62 3.01 -5.76
CA VAL A 247 -11.11 2.43 -4.49
C VAL A 247 -10.10 2.52 -3.34
N THR A 248 -8.80 2.53 -3.63
CA THR A 248 -7.74 2.52 -2.59
C THR A 248 -7.09 3.90 -2.44
N VAL A 249 -6.45 4.15 -1.30
CA VAL A 249 -5.68 5.38 -1.06
C VAL A 249 -4.64 5.59 -2.15
N ALA A 250 -3.86 4.55 -2.48
CA ALA A 250 -2.85 4.62 -3.52
C ALA A 250 -3.45 4.94 -4.90
N ALA A 251 -4.64 4.39 -5.22
CA ALA A 251 -5.31 4.72 -6.48
C ALA A 251 -5.75 6.19 -6.53
N VAL A 252 -6.21 6.77 -5.40
CA VAL A 252 -6.52 8.20 -5.32
C VAL A 252 -5.25 9.02 -5.53
N GLU A 253 -4.17 8.69 -4.83
CA GLU A 253 -2.88 9.40 -4.93
C GLU A 253 -2.34 9.38 -6.37
N THR A 254 -2.25 8.20 -6.99
CA THR A 254 -1.80 8.05 -8.38
C THR A 254 -2.67 8.84 -9.37
N ALA A 255 -3.99 8.84 -9.19
CA ALA A 255 -4.89 9.60 -10.06
C ALA A 255 -4.72 11.12 -9.89
N ILE A 256 -4.29 11.59 -8.70
CA ILE A 256 -4.05 13.01 -8.42
C ILE A 256 -2.69 13.49 -8.93
N GLU A 257 -1.66 12.64 -8.94
CA GLU A 257 -0.31 13.02 -9.39
C GLU A 257 -0.28 13.61 -10.82
N GLY A 258 -1.21 13.19 -11.68
CA GLY A 258 -1.36 13.72 -13.04
C GLY A 258 -2.09 15.06 -13.14
N ILE A 259 -2.55 15.62 -12.02
CA ILE A 259 -3.40 16.82 -11.96
C ILE A 259 -2.64 17.97 -11.30
N ASP A 260 -2.54 19.08 -12.01
CA ASP A 260 -1.94 20.29 -11.47
C ASP A 260 -2.89 20.98 -10.46
N LEU A 261 -2.68 20.70 -9.18
CA LEU A 261 -3.36 21.38 -8.06
C LEU A 261 -2.64 22.68 -7.63
N SER A 262 -1.50 23.01 -8.25
CA SER A 262 -0.67 24.17 -7.88
C SER A 262 -1.13 25.48 -8.54
N ALA A 263 -1.86 25.40 -9.66
CA ALA A 263 -2.45 26.54 -10.35
C ALA A 263 -3.96 26.61 -10.10
N ALA A 264 -4.41 27.52 -9.24
CA ALA A 264 -5.73 27.50 -8.60
C ALA A 264 -6.93 27.87 -9.52
N PRO A 265 -7.91 26.96 -9.65
CA PRO A 265 -9.31 27.32 -9.56
C PRO A 265 -9.77 27.07 -8.13
N GLN A 266 -10.10 28.13 -7.40
CA GLN A 266 -10.83 28.06 -6.12
C GLN A 266 -12.34 27.92 -6.31
N VAL A 267 -12.75 27.84 -7.58
CA VAL A 267 -14.14 27.82 -8.02
C VAL A 267 -14.23 26.87 -9.21
N ALA A 268 -15.17 25.93 -9.14
CA ALA A 268 -15.61 25.13 -10.27
C ALA A 268 -17.03 25.54 -10.62
N THR A 269 -17.24 26.01 -11.85
CA THR A 269 -18.53 26.54 -12.34
C THR A 269 -19.15 25.63 -13.39
N GLU A 270 -20.41 25.88 -13.70
CA GLU A 270 -21.18 25.17 -14.73
C GLU A 270 -21.17 23.65 -14.55
N LEU A 271 -21.20 23.22 -13.29
CA LEU A 271 -21.19 21.81 -12.92
C LEU A 271 -22.43 21.10 -13.48
N ILE A 272 -22.21 19.87 -13.91
CA ILE A 272 -23.24 18.97 -14.41
C ILE A 272 -23.15 17.65 -13.65
N LYS A 273 -24.25 16.90 -13.63
CA LYS A 273 -24.27 15.52 -13.13
C LYS A 273 -23.19 14.69 -13.84
N GLY A 274 -22.42 13.94 -13.05
CA GLY A 274 -21.33 13.09 -13.50
C GLY A 274 -19.97 13.78 -13.58
N ALA A 275 -19.90 15.11 -13.41
CA ALA A 275 -18.62 15.82 -13.35
C ALA A 275 -17.80 15.37 -12.14
N VAL A 276 -16.49 15.20 -12.35
CA VAL A 276 -15.52 14.86 -11.31
C VAL A 276 -14.52 16.00 -11.16
N LEU A 277 -14.36 16.49 -9.94
CA LEU A 277 -13.38 17.51 -9.57
C LEU A 277 -12.28 16.88 -8.73
N ALA A 278 -11.03 17.27 -8.94
CA ALA A 278 -9.95 17.05 -7.98
C ALA A 278 -9.89 18.23 -7.02
N PHE A 279 -9.46 18.01 -5.79
CA PHE A 279 -9.30 19.10 -4.83
C PHE A 279 -8.09 18.92 -3.92
N GLU A 280 -7.67 20.05 -3.35
CA GLU A 280 -6.77 20.14 -2.21
C GLU A 280 -7.36 21.14 -1.22
N SER A 281 -7.70 20.67 -0.01
CA SER A 281 -8.23 21.51 1.07
C SER A 281 -7.15 22.44 1.61
N ALA A 282 -7.56 23.48 2.36
CA ALA A 282 -6.62 24.37 3.01
C ALA A 282 -5.75 23.66 4.07
N SER A 283 -6.19 22.51 4.59
CA SER A 283 -5.43 21.66 5.51
C SER A 283 -4.50 20.66 4.80
N GLY A 284 -4.53 20.58 3.46
CA GLY A 284 -3.71 19.67 2.66
C GLY A 284 -4.35 18.32 2.35
N SER A 285 -5.60 18.08 2.76
CA SER A 285 -6.34 16.87 2.36
C SER A 285 -6.66 16.91 0.88
N LYS A 286 -6.43 15.80 0.17
CA LYS A 286 -6.60 15.70 -1.28
C LYS A 286 -7.60 14.62 -1.64
N GLY A 287 -8.25 14.78 -2.80
CA GLY A 287 -9.24 13.82 -3.22
C GLY A 287 -9.99 14.20 -4.48
N PHE A 288 -11.11 13.50 -4.69
CA PHE A 288 -12.04 13.73 -5.78
C PHE A 288 -13.47 13.96 -5.27
N ILE A 289 -14.20 14.84 -5.95
CA ILE A 289 -15.62 15.12 -5.74
C ILE A 289 -16.39 14.72 -7.01
N LEU A 290 -17.33 13.78 -6.90
CA LEU A 290 -18.28 13.42 -7.95
C LEU A 290 -19.60 14.18 -7.74
N VAL A 291 -20.10 14.83 -8.78
CA VAL A 291 -21.43 15.43 -8.78
C VAL A 291 -22.48 14.36 -9.13
N ASN A 292 -23.18 13.85 -8.11
CA ASN A 292 -24.20 12.81 -8.29
C ASN A 292 -25.51 13.36 -8.86
N GLU A 293 -25.92 14.54 -8.40
CA GLU A 293 -27.17 15.16 -8.79
C GLU A 293 -27.14 16.67 -8.59
N ILE A 294 -27.84 17.39 -9.46
CA ILE A 294 -28.14 18.82 -9.31
C ILE A 294 -29.64 18.96 -9.55
N THR A 295 -30.35 19.61 -8.63
CA THR A 295 -31.78 19.90 -8.78
C THR A 295 -32.06 21.39 -8.54
N GLY A 296 -33.16 21.88 -9.11
CA GLY A 296 -33.54 23.29 -8.99
C GLY A 296 -32.56 24.25 -9.66
N THR A 297 -32.65 25.53 -9.28
CA THR A 297 -31.72 26.58 -9.74
C THR A 297 -31.30 27.44 -8.56
N ASP A 298 -31.48 28.76 -8.61
CA ASP A 298 -31.34 29.63 -7.44
C ASP A 298 -32.63 29.57 -6.59
N GLY A 299 -32.52 29.77 -5.28
CA GLY A 299 -33.65 29.76 -4.34
C GLY A 299 -33.69 28.56 -3.39
N ALA A 300 -34.88 28.18 -2.93
CA ALA A 300 -35.04 27.18 -1.85
C ALA A 300 -35.06 25.72 -2.33
N ASP A 301 -35.19 25.50 -3.64
CA ASP A 301 -35.23 24.19 -4.29
C ASP A 301 -33.90 23.81 -4.95
N GLY A 302 -32.92 24.73 -4.97
CA GLY A 302 -31.60 24.49 -5.55
C GLY A 302 -30.72 23.61 -4.66
N THR A 303 -30.30 22.46 -5.18
CA THR A 303 -29.40 21.54 -4.46
C THR A 303 -28.34 20.93 -5.38
N ILE A 304 -27.24 20.52 -4.76
CA ILE A 304 -26.24 19.62 -5.35
C ILE A 304 -25.98 18.47 -4.38
N THR A 305 -25.89 17.26 -4.91
CA THR A 305 -25.51 16.05 -4.16
C THR A 305 -24.17 15.55 -4.65
N LEU A 306 -23.26 15.31 -3.72
CA LEU A 306 -21.86 14.97 -3.98
C LEU A 306 -21.49 13.62 -3.35
N GLU A 307 -20.48 12.98 -3.93
CA GLU A 307 -19.70 11.93 -3.29
C GLU A 307 -18.22 12.32 -3.32
N ILE A 308 -17.51 12.12 -2.21
CA ILE A 308 -16.14 12.59 -2.03
C ILE A 308 -15.25 11.41 -1.66
N LYS A 309 -14.13 11.23 -2.37
CA LYS A 309 -13.10 10.23 -2.06
C LYS A 309 -11.83 10.93 -1.65
N LEU A 310 -11.21 10.47 -0.58
CA LEU A 310 -10.01 11.07 0.00
C LEU A 310 -8.78 10.18 -0.17
N ALA A 311 -7.62 10.80 -0.33
CA ALA A 311 -6.31 10.15 -0.24
C ALA A 311 -5.95 9.83 1.24
N GLU A 312 -6.93 9.31 1.97
CA GLU A 312 -6.85 9.00 3.40
C GLU A 312 -7.58 7.67 3.62
N ALA A 313 -7.10 6.83 4.52
CA ALA A 313 -7.72 5.54 4.78
C ALA A 313 -9.10 5.73 5.44
N GLY A 314 -10.09 4.95 5.00
CA GLY A 314 -11.36 4.84 5.73
C GLY A 314 -11.14 4.24 7.12
N GLN A 315 -11.87 4.76 8.11
CA GLN A 315 -11.99 4.11 9.43
C GLN A 315 -12.90 2.87 9.37
#